data_AF-A0A7V4GC56-F1
#
_entry.id   AF-A0A7V4GC56-F1
#
_cell.length_a   1.000
_cell.length_b   1.000
_cell.length_c   1.000
_cell.angle_alpha   90.00
_cell.angle_beta   90.00
_cell.angle_gamma   90.00
#
_symmetry.space_group_name_H-M   'P 1'
#
loop_
_entity.id
_entity.type
_entity.pdbx_description
1 polymer ?
#
loop_
_entity_poly.entity_id
_entity_poly.type
_entity_poly.pdbx_seq_one_letter_code
_entity_poly.pdbx_strand_id
1 'polypeptide(L)'
;MDLLRVVRQGDLDEVRPRRDGPAGGRRVQGEPEPVDRRLRDGGHPVAAQGFHGGGEPRRGQRAGDAALDARLEGLPQVGHARRGGDPRRDLDHPSDLAHLVRAEPDPGAPAARHGEQHREPRRTGRGRSVASFFPNLSLRSLRGWSACSSVGREEPVGLRAVAGVWPADVVELLAEHPPIDLHADTPSWMRLGYDFLRRHRPPFPGAALGWHLDLPRLREGGFGGVLFGLVTAPIGRGDRPAAVERQIGLVERAAAASGGGLVRAAGPGGFAAAAGRGAVGYGFGLEGAHALEGCLDLLEGWARRGLRYLTVTHFSRNPAGTPRVGLGMRPDGGLTAWGAALVEACEACGVVLDVAHASIRTRDGVLARARRPVIVSHAGVAAVHPMWRNLDDAAIRAVARGGGVVGVIFGAQFLGGRTADVVAAHLEHLWRAGGEELPALGSDWDGLIFVPRDLRDPTQIGNLVRALLDRRIPRRVIGRILCGNARRVFD
;
A
#
# COMPACT_ATOMS: atom_id res chain seq x y z
N MET A 1 25.47 -24.01 4.62
CA MET A 1 26.21 -24.60 5.75
C MET A 1 25.93 -23.75 6.97
N ASP A 2 25.50 -24.40 8.04
CA ASP A 2 25.50 -24.02 9.45
C ASP A 2 25.00 -22.64 9.92
N LEU A 3 23.76 -22.65 10.42
CA LEU A 3 23.33 -21.85 11.59
C LEU A 3 22.08 -22.49 12.26
N LEU A 4 22.15 -23.80 12.58
CA LEU A 4 21.10 -24.55 13.29
C LEU A 4 21.67 -25.64 14.22
N ARG A 5 21.86 -25.28 15.50
CA ARG A 5 22.08 -26.08 16.74
C ARG A 5 22.58 -25.06 17.78
N VAL A 6 22.17 -25.02 19.05
CA VAL A 6 21.81 -26.10 20.01
C VAL A 6 20.73 -25.60 20.98
N VAL A 7 19.65 -26.37 21.18
CA VAL A 7 19.07 -26.63 22.53
C VAL A 7 18.44 -28.04 22.51
N ARG A 8 18.92 -28.92 23.39
CA ARG A 8 18.21 -30.09 23.93
C ARG A 8 18.47 -30.04 25.44
N GLN A 9 17.46 -29.89 26.28
CA GLN A 9 16.48 -30.91 26.72
C GLN A 9 16.94 -31.55 28.04
N GLY A 10 16.25 -31.21 29.12
CA GLY A 10 16.46 -31.71 30.48
C GLY A 10 15.31 -31.25 31.39
N ASP A 11 14.82 -32.20 32.19
CA ASP A 11 13.96 -32.08 33.37
C ASP A 11 12.55 -31.46 33.21
N LEU A 12 11.61 -32.38 33.01
CA LEU A 12 10.17 -32.23 33.31
C LEU A 12 9.86 -33.07 34.55
N ASP A 13 9.45 -32.43 35.65
CA ASP A 13 8.89 -33.14 36.81
C ASP A 13 7.35 -33.19 36.75
N GLU A 14 6.79 -34.34 37.14
CA GLU A 14 5.36 -34.64 37.04
C GLU A 14 4.53 -33.98 38.16
N VAL A 15 3.35 -33.42 37.81
CA VAL A 15 2.20 -33.39 38.73
C VAL A 15 0.94 -33.81 37.98
N ARG A 16 0.45 -35.02 38.26
CA ARG A 16 -0.87 -35.52 37.81
C ARG A 16 -1.94 -35.25 38.87
N PRO A 17 -3.15 -34.81 38.50
CA PRO A 17 -4.34 -35.00 39.33
C PRO A 17 -4.94 -36.39 39.07
N ARG A 18 -5.17 -37.18 40.14
CA ARG A 18 -5.96 -38.42 40.06
C ARG A 18 -7.46 -38.11 40.01
N ARG A 19 -8.23 -38.94 39.33
CA ARG A 19 -9.68 -39.07 39.52
C ARG A 19 -9.93 -40.14 40.58
N ASP A 20 -10.91 -39.90 41.45
CA ASP A 20 -11.84 -40.88 42.02
C ASP A 20 -13.12 -40.12 42.45
N GLY A 21 -14.29 -40.76 42.40
CA GLY A 21 -15.59 -40.21 42.87
C GLY A 21 -16.14 -41.03 44.05
N PRO A 22 -17.46 -41.14 44.27
CA PRO A 22 -18.59 -40.41 43.65
C PRO A 22 -19.70 -39.96 44.65
N ALA A 23 -20.79 -39.39 44.11
CA ALA A 23 -22.17 -39.33 44.64
C ALA A 23 -22.51 -38.44 45.87
N GLY A 24 -23.65 -37.73 45.78
CA GLY A 24 -24.39 -37.27 46.97
C GLY A 24 -25.09 -35.90 46.91
N GLY A 25 -26.37 -35.87 46.52
CA GLY A 25 -27.41 -35.22 47.34
C GLY A 25 -27.66 -33.69 47.32
N ARG A 26 -28.80 -33.34 46.70
CA ARG A 26 -29.82 -32.35 47.13
C ARG A 26 -29.59 -30.83 46.96
N ARG A 27 -30.73 -30.18 46.66
CA ARG A 27 -31.01 -28.73 46.60
C ARG A 27 -31.01 -28.10 48.01
N VAL A 28 -30.92 -26.77 48.10
CA VAL A 28 -32.00 -25.86 48.59
C VAL A 28 -31.62 -24.38 48.34
N GLN A 29 -32.65 -23.52 48.32
CA GLN A 29 -32.70 -22.09 47.98
C GLN A 29 -31.92 -21.16 48.94
N GLY A 30 -31.70 -19.90 48.53
CA GLY A 30 -31.29 -18.80 49.42
C GLY A 30 -30.90 -17.48 48.74
N GLU A 31 -31.88 -16.62 48.46
CA GLU A 31 -31.73 -15.16 48.21
C GLU A 31 -32.59 -14.43 49.28
N PRO A 32 -32.46 -13.10 49.52
CA PRO A 32 -31.29 -12.19 49.39
C PRO A 32 -31.18 -11.16 50.57
N GLU A 33 -30.32 -10.12 50.44
CA GLU A 33 -30.38 -8.78 51.12
C GLU A 33 -30.10 -8.69 52.66
N PRO A 34 -29.91 -7.49 53.29
CA PRO A 34 -29.05 -6.33 52.93
C PRO A 34 -28.36 -5.64 54.16
N VAL A 35 -28.24 -4.28 54.12
CA VAL A 35 -27.82 -3.28 55.16
C VAL A 35 -26.31 -2.93 55.16
N ASP A 36 -25.78 -1.72 54.90
CA ASP A 36 -26.18 -0.28 54.85
C ASP A 36 -25.67 0.58 56.05
N ARG A 37 -25.27 1.84 55.76
CA ARG A 37 -24.95 3.00 56.66
C ARG A 37 -23.59 2.98 57.42
N ARG A 38 -22.86 4.11 57.64
CA ARG A 38 -23.06 5.57 57.37
C ARG A 38 -21.74 6.36 57.55
N LEU A 39 -21.53 7.42 56.73
CA LEU A 39 -21.07 8.81 57.03
C LEU A 39 -19.74 9.04 57.82
N ARG A 40 -19.01 10.18 57.73
CA ARG A 40 -19.31 11.61 57.48
C ARG A 40 -18.18 12.31 56.67
N ASP A 41 -18.51 13.22 55.74
CA ASP A 41 -18.47 14.72 55.80
C ASP A 41 -17.05 15.32 55.99
N GLY A 42 -16.59 16.39 55.31
CA GLY A 42 -17.11 17.30 54.26
C GLY A 42 -15.93 18.14 53.71
N GLY A 43 -16.02 19.21 52.90
CA GLY A 43 -17.16 19.92 52.29
C GLY A 43 -16.66 21.04 51.33
N HIS A 44 -17.52 21.45 50.39
CA HIS A 44 -17.37 22.55 49.38
C HIS A 44 -17.51 23.97 50.03
N PRO A 45 -17.75 25.13 49.32
CA PRO A 45 -17.79 25.47 47.87
C PRO A 45 -17.18 26.85 47.39
N VAL A 46 -17.06 26.98 46.05
CA VAL A 46 -17.47 28.11 45.13
C VAL A 46 -17.15 29.60 45.44
N ALA A 47 -16.61 30.31 44.42
CA ALA A 47 -17.14 31.61 43.95
C ALA A 47 -16.64 31.96 42.52
N ALA A 48 -17.44 32.70 41.75
CA ALA A 48 -17.08 33.27 40.45
C ALA A 48 -17.56 34.73 40.36
N GLN A 49 -16.83 35.58 39.64
CA GLN A 49 -17.26 36.88 39.06
C GLN A 49 -16.11 37.45 38.20
N GLY A 50 -16.41 38.36 37.26
CA GLY A 50 -15.42 39.08 36.44
C GLY A 50 -15.87 40.51 36.15
N PHE A 51 -15.04 41.35 35.50
CA PHE A 51 -15.47 42.61 34.85
C PHE A 51 -14.40 43.18 33.87
N HIS A 52 -14.76 44.29 33.20
CA HIS A 52 -14.13 44.92 32.02
C HIS A 52 -12.85 45.76 32.23
N GLY A 53 -12.19 46.08 31.09
CA GLY A 53 -11.26 47.21 30.90
C GLY A 53 -9.82 46.75 30.60
N GLY A 54 -9.06 47.28 29.62
CA GLY A 54 -9.28 48.41 28.72
C GLY A 54 -8.08 49.36 28.77
N GLY A 55 -7.27 49.43 27.69
CA GLY A 55 -6.18 50.43 27.58
C GLY A 55 -4.86 49.93 26.96
N GLU A 56 -4.67 50.21 25.67
CA GLU A 56 -3.35 50.62 25.14
C GLU A 56 -3.13 52.10 25.54
N PRO A 57 -1.90 52.70 25.58
CA PRO A 57 -1.19 52.98 24.31
C PRO A 57 0.35 53.29 24.35
N ARG A 58 0.92 53.52 23.15
CA ARG A 58 2.21 54.22 22.80
C ARG A 58 3.52 53.44 23.01
N ARG A 59 4.41 53.29 22.01
CA ARG A 59 5.10 54.21 21.05
C ARG A 59 6.27 55.04 21.61
N GLY A 60 7.48 54.60 21.25
CA GLY A 60 8.75 55.34 21.07
C GLY A 60 9.74 54.38 20.41
N GLN A 61 10.23 54.56 19.18
CA GLN A 61 11.29 55.49 18.72
C GLN A 61 12.63 55.27 19.46
N ARG A 62 13.82 55.19 18.81
CA ARG A 62 14.24 55.29 17.39
C ARG A 62 15.73 54.87 17.29
N ALA A 63 16.19 54.41 16.11
CA ALA A 63 17.60 54.36 15.65
C ALA A 63 18.59 53.47 16.47
N GLY A 64 19.72 53.00 15.93
CA GLY A 64 20.22 53.04 14.54
C GLY A 64 21.55 52.28 14.38
N ASP A 65 21.77 51.76 13.16
CA ASP A 65 23.01 51.71 12.35
C ASP A 65 24.33 51.04 12.82
N ALA A 66 25.01 50.46 11.80
CA ALA A 66 26.44 50.11 11.64
C ALA A 66 27.10 49.18 12.70
N ALA A 67 27.66 48.00 12.40
CA ALA A 67 28.60 47.53 11.36
C ALA A 67 30.10 47.59 11.75
N LEU A 68 30.78 46.48 11.39
CA LEU A 68 32.23 46.31 11.07
C LEU A 68 33.26 45.88 12.17
N ASP A 69 33.84 44.70 11.89
CA ASP A 69 35.21 44.18 12.05
C ASP A 69 36.06 44.23 13.35
N ALA A 70 36.51 43.00 13.68
CA ALA A 70 37.88 42.55 13.96
C ALA A 70 38.70 43.10 15.15
N ARG A 71 39.21 42.15 15.96
CA ARG A 71 40.67 41.88 16.03
C ARG A 71 41.01 40.51 16.62
N LEU A 72 42.25 40.08 16.35
CA LEU A 72 42.84 38.77 16.62
C LEU A 72 43.76 38.79 17.87
N GLU A 73 44.28 37.59 18.18
CA GLU A 73 45.61 37.27 18.77
C GLU A 73 45.66 36.75 20.23
N GLY A 74 46.49 35.71 20.44
CA GLY A 74 46.73 35.09 21.76
C GLY A 74 47.07 33.59 21.78
N LEU A 75 48.05 33.12 20.97
CA LEU A 75 48.61 31.75 21.08
C LEU A 75 49.65 31.65 22.22
N PRO A 76 50.07 30.44 22.64
CA PRO A 76 51.27 29.82 22.04
C PRO A 76 51.17 28.30 21.75
N GLN A 77 52.12 27.77 20.97
CA GLN A 77 52.19 26.38 20.49
C GLN A 77 53.39 25.57 21.03
N VAL A 78 53.27 24.22 20.98
CA VAL A 78 54.36 23.20 20.86
C VAL A 78 53.78 21.97 20.11
N GLY A 79 54.46 21.18 19.26
CA GLY A 79 55.81 21.33 18.68
C GLY A 79 56.37 20.12 17.88
N HIS A 80 55.65 19.60 16.86
CA HIS A 80 56.11 18.57 15.88
C HIS A 80 56.32 17.10 16.39
N ALA A 81 56.32 16.03 15.57
CA ALA A 81 56.72 15.87 14.15
C ALA A 81 55.90 14.81 13.35
N ARG A 82 55.63 15.00 12.04
CA ARG A 82 56.22 14.35 10.81
C ARG A 82 56.14 12.80 10.77
N ARG A 83 55.83 12.08 9.66
CA ARG A 83 55.71 12.29 8.18
C ARG A 83 54.45 11.53 7.70
N GLY A 84 53.72 11.79 6.60
CA GLY A 84 54.03 12.09 5.19
C GLY A 84 53.45 10.95 4.30
N GLY A 85 52.80 11.13 3.14
CA GLY A 85 52.40 12.35 2.41
C GLY A 85 51.34 12.10 1.31
N ASP A 86 50.76 13.18 0.79
CA ASP A 86 49.88 13.31 -0.42
C ASP A 86 50.81 13.33 -1.70
N PRO A 87 50.36 13.32 -3.00
CA PRO A 87 49.01 13.66 -3.45
C PRO A 87 48.34 12.95 -4.64
N ARG A 88 46.99 13.00 -4.59
CA ARG A 88 45.99 13.33 -5.65
C ARG A 88 46.25 13.00 -7.14
N ARG A 89 45.19 12.54 -7.82
CA ARG A 89 44.67 13.18 -9.06
C ARG A 89 43.28 12.68 -9.46
N ASP A 90 42.33 13.60 -9.57
CA ASP A 90 41.14 13.49 -10.43
C ASP A 90 41.55 13.60 -11.90
N LEU A 91 40.81 12.97 -12.84
CA LEU A 91 40.61 13.44 -14.22
C LEU A 91 39.38 12.77 -14.88
N ASP A 92 38.72 13.53 -15.76
CA ASP A 92 37.47 13.17 -16.48
C ASP A 92 37.68 12.34 -17.77
N HIS A 93 36.56 11.88 -18.34
CA HIS A 93 36.41 11.34 -19.72
C HIS A 93 36.51 12.48 -20.80
N PRO A 94 36.54 12.25 -22.14
CA PRO A 94 36.14 11.06 -22.92
C PRO A 94 37.03 10.64 -24.15
N SER A 95 36.59 9.56 -24.82
CA SER A 95 36.72 9.21 -26.28
C SER A 95 38.07 8.90 -26.98
N ASP A 96 38.04 7.74 -27.68
CA ASP A 96 38.52 7.44 -29.05
C ASP A 96 39.90 6.79 -29.39
N LEU A 97 39.80 5.89 -30.40
CA LEU A 97 40.80 5.32 -31.34
C LEU A 97 41.71 4.11 -30.97
N ALA A 98 41.13 2.90 -31.13
CA ALA A 98 41.38 1.90 -32.19
C ALA A 98 42.80 1.33 -32.55
N HIS A 99 42.77 0.15 -33.21
CA HIS A 99 43.85 -0.68 -33.83
C HIS A 99 44.59 -1.64 -32.87
N LEU A 100 44.87 -2.93 -33.18
CA LEU A 100 44.63 -3.85 -34.33
C LEU A 100 44.16 -5.23 -33.76
N VAL A 101 43.89 -6.34 -34.46
CA VAL A 101 44.16 -6.86 -35.83
C VAL A 101 42.88 -7.56 -36.38
N ARG A 102 42.91 -8.14 -37.60
CA ARG A 102 41.94 -9.11 -38.18
C ARG A 102 42.69 -10.32 -38.78
N ALA A 103 42.07 -11.51 -38.86
CA ALA A 103 42.24 -12.44 -40.00
C ALA A 103 41.25 -13.65 -40.00
N GLU A 104 40.38 -13.71 -41.00
CA GLU A 104 40.00 -14.92 -41.79
C GLU A 104 40.10 -14.51 -43.28
N PRO A 105 40.24 -15.43 -44.28
CA PRO A 105 39.04 -16.00 -44.95
C PRO A 105 39.17 -17.39 -45.69
N ASP A 106 38.08 -18.19 -45.67
CA ASP A 106 37.40 -18.87 -46.83
C ASP A 106 38.15 -19.92 -47.72
N PRO A 107 37.57 -20.59 -48.77
CA PRO A 107 36.25 -21.24 -49.00
C PRO A 107 36.33 -22.75 -49.42
N GLY A 108 35.19 -23.45 -49.59
CA GLY A 108 35.10 -24.66 -50.45
C GLY A 108 33.77 -25.45 -50.49
N ALA A 109 33.12 -25.53 -51.67
CA ALA A 109 31.93 -26.35 -51.99
C ALA A 109 32.21 -27.20 -53.28
N PRO A 110 31.36 -28.15 -53.81
CA PRO A 110 29.92 -27.95 -54.15
C PRO A 110 28.93 -29.17 -54.25
N ALA A 111 27.62 -28.82 -54.28
CA ALA A 111 26.49 -29.30 -55.12
C ALA A 111 26.00 -30.79 -55.26
N ALA A 112 24.69 -31.00 -54.99
CA ALA A 112 23.64 -31.67 -55.82
C ALA A 112 22.32 -31.81 -55.01
N ARG A 113 21.10 -32.09 -55.53
CA ARG A 113 20.16 -31.56 -56.56
C ARG A 113 18.86 -32.42 -56.45
N HIS A 114 17.69 -31.91 -56.88
CA HIS A 114 16.32 -32.54 -56.80
C HIS A 114 15.75 -32.65 -55.35
N GLY A 115 14.45 -32.63 -55.01
CA GLY A 115 13.12 -32.44 -55.66
C GLY A 115 12.01 -32.84 -54.63
N GLU A 116 10.71 -32.53 -54.69
CA GLU A 116 9.87 -31.66 -55.55
C GLU A 116 8.44 -31.48 -54.91
N GLN A 117 7.53 -30.71 -55.54
CA GLN A 117 6.04 -30.73 -55.45
C GLN A 117 5.26 -30.29 -54.17
N HIS A 118 4.59 -29.12 -54.32
CA HIS A 118 3.22 -28.73 -53.92
C HIS A 118 2.31 -29.64 -53.04
N ARG A 119 1.60 -29.00 -52.10
CA ARG A 119 0.10 -28.84 -52.15
C ARG A 119 -0.47 -27.86 -51.11
N GLU A 120 -1.32 -26.93 -51.58
CA GLU A 120 -2.29 -26.19 -50.75
C GLU A 120 -3.63 -26.96 -50.66
N PRO A 121 -4.46 -26.70 -49.63
CA PRO A 121 -5.90 -26.93 -49.68
C PRO A 121 -6.68 -25.62 -49.93
N ARG A 122 -7.38 -25.55 -51.06
CA ARG A 122 -8.35 -24.49 -51.38
C ARG A 122 -9.55 -24.52 -50.42
N ARG A 123 -10.11 -23.34 -50.10
CA ARG A 123 -11.53 -23.20 -49.73
C ARG A 123 -12.26 -22.24 -50.67
N THR A 124 -13.18 -22.81 -51.46
CA THR A 124 -14.33 -22.12 -52.05
C THR A 124 -15.38 -21.84 -50.96
N GLY A 125 -16.41 -21.00 -51.12
CA GLY A 125 -16.86 -20.18 -52.25
C GLY A 125 -17.92 -19.16 -51.80
N ARG A 126 -18.44 -18.34 -52.72
CA ARG A 126 -19.25 -17.13 -52.43
C ARG A 126 -20.73 -17.42 -52.11
N GLY A 127 -21.25 -16.72 -51.08
CA GLY A 127 -22.26 -15.67 -51.22
C GLY A 127 -23.76 -16.01 -51.35
N ARG A 128 -24.60 -15.24 -50.65
CA ARG A 128 -25.70 -14.40 -51.20
C ARG A 128 -26.48 -13.68 -50.09
N SER A 129 -26.87 -12.42 -50.35
CA SER A 129 -27.92 -11.73 -49.60
C SER A 129 -29.27 -11.96 -50.27
N VAL A 130 -30.34 -12.04 -49.47
CA VAL A 130 -31.73 -11.83 -49.91
C VAL A 130 -32.44 -11.03 -48.81
N ALA A 131 -33.25 -10.06 -49.22
CA ALA A 131 -33.97 -9.15 -48.34
C ALA A 131 -35.40 -9.65 -48.04
N SER A 132 -36.09 -8.90 -47.17
CA SER A 132 -37.55 -8.85 -47.03
C SER A 132 -38.23 -10.06 -46.37
N PHE A 133 -38.78 -9.84 -45.16
CA PHE A 133 -40.20 -10.10 -44.87
C PHE A 133 -40.61 -9.39 -43.58
N PHE A 134 -41.44 -8.35 -43.70
CA PHE A 134 -42.36 -7.91 -42.64
C PHE A 134 -43.72 -8.55 -42.91
N PRO A 135 -44.53 -8.80 -41.87
CA PRO A 135 -45.80 -8.06 -41.85
C PRO A 135 -46.10 -7.40 -40.49
N ASN A 136 -46.90 -6.34 -40.56
CA ASN A 136 -47.43 -5.63 -39.40
C ASN A 136 -48.42 -6.50 -38.59
N LEU A 137 -48.45 -6.29 -37.26
CA LEU A 137 -49.68 -6.44 -36.47
C LEU A 137 -49.65 -5.52 -35.24
N SER A 138 -50.84 -5.20 -34.73
CA SER A 138 -51.19 -3.87 -34.24
C SER A 138 -51.03 -3.60 -32.73
N LEU A 139 -50.80 -2.34 -32.39
CA LEU A 139 -51.06 -1.76 -31.07
C LEU A 139 -52.54 -1.86 -30.67
N ARG A 140 -52.88 -2.62 -29.62
CA ARG A 140 -53.69 -2.20 -28.44
C ARG A 140 -54.21 -3.38 -27.60
N SER A 141 -54.35 -3.14 -26.29
CA SER A 141 -54.67 -4.10 -25.21
C SER A 141 -53.56 -5.15 -24.97
N LEU A 142 -53.15 -5.45 -23.74
CA LEU A 142 -53.84 -5.29 -22.44
C LEU A 142 -53.07 -4.42 -21.43
N ARG A 143 -53.80 -3.88 -20.45
CA ARG A 143 -53.21 -3.25 -19.25
C ARG A 143 -52.83 -4.34 -18.24
N GLY A 144 -51.73 -4.12 -17.52
CA GLY A 144 -51.47 -4.76 -16.23
C GLY A 144 -50.37 -5.81 -16.26
N TRP A 145 -49.15 -5.41 -15.90
CA TRP A 145 -48.50 -5.87 -14.67
C TRP A 145 -47.27 -5.00 -14.36
N SER A 146 -47.02 -4.79 -13.07
CA SER A 146 -45.85 -4.07 -12.60
C SER A 146 -44.60 -4.95 -12.75
N ALA A 147 -43.55 -4.41 -13.34
CA ALA A 147 -42.20 -4.95 -13.18
C ALA A 147 -41.22 -3.77 -13.02
N CYS A 148 -40.78 -3.55 -11.79
CA CYS A 148 -39.60 -2.72 -11.54
C CYS A 148 -38.42 -3.41 -12.25
N SER A 149 -37.86 -2.78 -13.27
CA SER A 149 -36.69 -3.31 -13.98
C SER A 149 -35.42 -3.08 -13.17
N SER A 150 -35.33 -3.76 -12.02
CA SER A 150 -34.05 -4.06 -11.40
C SER A 150 -33.27 -4.93 -12.37
N VAL A 151 -32.41 -4.32 -13.17
CA VAL A 151 -31.32 -5.04 -13.85
C VAL A 151 -30.52 -5.69 -12.74
N GLY A 152 -30.68 -7.00 -12.59
CA GLY A 152 -29.96 -7.78 -11.60
C GLY A 152 -28.48 -7.66 -11.89
N ARG A 153 -27.77 -6.82 -11.12
CA ARG A 153 -26.33 -6.97 -10.98
C ARG A 153 -26.14 -8.34 -10.36
N GLU A 154 -25.59 -9.29 -11.13
CA GLU A 154 -25.17 -10.56 -10.55
C GLU A 154 -24.15 -10.26 -9.47
N GLU A 155 -24.51 -10.48 -8.21
CA GLU A 155 -23.56 -10.31 -7.11
C GLU A 155 -22.33 -11.19 -7.39
N PRO A 156 -21.10 -10.65 -7.25
CA PRO A 156 -19.90 -11.43 -7.40
C PRO A 156 -19.96 -12.68 -6.54
N VAL A 157 -19.65 -13.85 -7.13
CA VAL A 157 -19.82 -15.17 -6.51
C VAL A 157 -19.22 -15.28 -5.10
N GLY A 158 -18.18 -14.49 -4.78
CA GLY A 158 -17.59 -14.42 -3.44
C GLY A 158 -18.40 -13.64 -2.39
N LEU A 159 -19.11 -12.56 -2.75
CA LEU A 159 -19.96 -11.80 -1.81
C LEU A 159 -21.14 -12.65 -1.29
N ARG A 160 -21.64 -13.58 -2.13
CA ARG A 160 -22.65 -14.56 -1.70
C ARG A 160 -22.18 -15.50 -0.59
N ALA A 161 -20.88 -15.75 -0.45
CA ALA A 161 -20.34 -16.61 0.61
C ALA A 161 -20.31 -15.92 2.00
N VAL A 162 -20.41 -14.58 2.03
CA VAL A 162 -20.49 -13.75 3.25
C VAL A 162 -21.88 -13.13 3.46
N ALA A 163 -22.80 -13.31 2.51
CA ALA A 163 -24.20 -12.91 2.65
C ALA A 163 -24.84 -13.64 3.84
N GLY A 164 -25.32 -12.87 4.83
CA GLY A 164 -25.81 -13.37 6.12
C GLY A 164 -24.81 -13.24 7.28
N VAL A 165 -23.53 -12.96 7.02
CA VAL A 165 -22.53 -12.59 8.05
C VAL A 165 -22.57 -11.09 8.35
N TRP A 166 -22.80 -10.27 7.31
CA TRP A 166 -22.93 -8.82 7.43
C TRP A 166 -24.36 -8.35 7.10
N PRO A 167 -24.88 -7.32 7.79
CA PRO A 167 -26.14 -6.70 7.41
C PRO A 167 -26.08 -6.06 6.00
N ALA A 168 -27.24 -5.96 5.36
CA ALA A 168 -27.38 -5.75 3.91
C ALA A 168 -26.73 -4.46 3.37
N ASP A 169 -26.72 -3.38 4.17
CA ASP A 169 -26.08 -2.10 3.85
C ASP A 169 -24.55 -2.19 3.65
N VAL A 170 -23.88 -3.13 4.32
CA VAL A 170 -22.45 -3.43 4.11
C VAL A 170 -22.23 -4.25 2.84
N VAL A 171 -23.08 -5.26 2.59
CA VAL A 171 -22.99 -6.12 1.41
C VAL A 171 -23.22 -5.30 0.14
N GLU A 172 -24.23 -4.43 0.15
CA GLU A 172 -24.54 -3.48 -0.92
C GLU A 172 -23.35 -2.55 -1.20
N LEU A 173 -22.76 -1.91 -0.18
CA LEU A 173 -21.60 -1.04 -0.38
C LEU A 173 -20.38 -1.77 -0.97
N LEU A 174 -20.11 -3.02 -0.56
CA LEU A 174 -19.02 -3.82 -1.13
C LEU A 174 -19.32 -4.25 -2.58
N ALA A 175 -20.58 -4.52 -2.92
CA ALA A 175 -21.01 -4.83 -4.28
C ALA A 175 -21.01 -3.60 -5.22
N GLU A 176 -21.38 -2.42 -4.70
CA GLU A 176 -21.33 -1.14 -5.42
C GLU A 176 -19.90 -0.60 -5.59
N HIS A 177 -19.07 -0.81 -4.58
CA HIS A 177 -17.70 -0.30 -4.52
C HIS A 177 -16.69 -1.41 -4.14
N PRO A 178 -16.41 -2.36 -5.06
CA PRO A 178 -15.44 -3.43 -4.86
C PRO A 178 -14.08 -2.89 -4.37
N PRO A 179 -13.59 -3.25 -3.17
CA PRO A 179 -12.43 -2.62 -2.57
C PRO A 179 -11.15 -2.73 -3.40
N ILE A 180 -10.32 -1.69 -3.40
CA ILE A 180 -8.97 -1.68 -3.99
C ILE A 180 -7.97 -1.32 -2.90
N ASP A 181 -7.04 -2.24 -2.63
CA ASP A 181 -5.95 -2.01 -1.68
C ASP A 181 -4.71 -1.43 -2.38
N LEU A 182 -4.14 -0.36 -1.83
CA LEU A 182 -2.95 0.31 -2.37
C LEU A 182 -1.61 -0.35 -2.03
N HIS A 183 -1.52 -1.24 -1.04
CA HIS A 183 -0.26 -1.86 -0.63
C HIS A 183 -0.46 -3.21 0.06
N ALA A 184 -0.05 -4.30 -0.59
CA ALA A 184 0.07 -5.61 0.06
C ALA A 184 1.31 -6.39 -0.41
N ASP A 185 2.00 -6.99 0.55
CA ASP A 185 3.38 -7.47 0.43
C ASP A 185 3.50 -8.96 0.12
N THR A 186 2.40 -9.56 -0.35
CA THR A 186 2.27 -10.99 -0.67
C THR A 186 3.37 -11.55 -1.59
N PRO A 187 3.95 -10.81 -2.58
CA PRO A 187 5.08 -11.31 -3.36
C PRO A 187 6.31 -11.69 -2.52
N SER A 188 6.51 -11.06 -1.35
CA SER A 188 7.56 -11.43 -0.40
C SER A 188 7.38 -12.85 0.14
N TRP A 189 6.14 -13.30 0.33
CA TRP A 189 5.83 -14.67 0.75
C TRP A 189 5.79 -15.65 -0.41
N MET A 190 5.36 -15.22 -1.60
CA MET A 190 5.41 -16.05 -2.82
C MET A 190 6.85 -16.50 -3.14
N ARG A 191 7.85 -15.65 -2.87
CA ARG A 191 9.28 -16.01 -2.95
C ARG A 191 9.69 -17.14 -2.01
N LEU A 192 8.93 -17.38 -0.93
CA LEU A 192 9.16 -18.43 0.07
C LEU A 192 8.23 -19.64 -0.14
N GLY A 193 7.58 -19.76 -1.30
CA GLY A 193 6.71 -20.89 -1.65
C GLY A 193 5.23 -20.72 -1.28
N TYR A 194 4.79 -19.53 -0.88
CA TYR A 194 3.37 -19.25 -0.63
C TYR A 194 2.55 -19.28 -1.94
N ASP A 195 1.60 -20.22 -2.03
CA ASP A 195 0.72 -20.36 -3.20
C ASP A 195 -0.48 -19.40 -3.11
N PHE A 196 -0.35 -18.24 -3.74
CA PHE A 196 -1.39 -17.20 -3.81
C PHE A 196 -2.75 -17.65 -4.35
N LEU A 197 -2.82 -18.76 -5.11
CA LEU A 197 -4.06 -19.26 -5.69
C LEU A 197 -4.84 -20.18 -4.73
N ARG A 198 -4.23 -20.59 -3.62
CA ARG A 198 -4.88 -21.40 -2.57
C ARG A 198 -5.37 -20.52 -1.44
N ARG A 199 -6.41 -20.99 -0.75
CA ARG A 199 -6.86 -20.39 0.51
C ARG A 199 -5.90 -20.78 1.62
N HIS A 200 -5.39 -19.80 2.34
CA HIS A 200 -4.59 -19.99 3.55
C HIS A 200 -5.35 -19.52 4.79
N ARG A 201 -4.74 -19.78 5.95
CA ARG A 201 -5.08 -19.12 7.21
C ARG A 201 -3.81 -18.46 7.75
N PRO A 202 -3.89 -17.31 8.43
CA PRO A 202 -2.74 -16.73 9.11
C PRO A 202 -2.10 -17.77 10.07
N PRO A 203 -0.78 -17.96 10.04
CA PRO A 203 -0.11 -19.09 10.71
C PRO A 203 -0.17 -19.03 12.25
N PHE A 204 -0.45 -17.87 12.83
CA PHE A 204 -0.52 -17.66 14.28
C PHE A 204 -1.82 -16.97 14.70
N PRO A 205 -2.44 -17.37 15.82
CA PRO A 205 -3.57 -16.63 16.40
C PRO A 205 -3.14 -15.22 16.86
N GLY A 206 -4.02 -14.24 16.70
CA GLY A 206 -3.89 -12.95 17.39
C GLY A 206 -3.05 -11.86 16.68
N ALA A 207 -3.08 -11.85 15.34
CA ALA A 207 -2.31 -11.00 14.41
C ALA A 207 -0.99 -11.66 13.97
N ALA A 208 -1.05 -12.41 12.86
CA ALA A 208 0.14 -12.94 12.22
C ALA A 208 0.93 -11.81 11.54
N LEU A 209 2.17 -12.11 11.17
CA LEU A 209 3.04 -11.21 10.40
C LEU A 209 2.91 -11.44 8.87
N GLY A 210 2.08 -12.39 8.45
CA GLY A 210 1.86 -12.72 7.04
C GLY A 210 0.81 -13.80 6.80
N TRP A 211 0.64 -14.17 5.53
CA TRP A 211 -0.41 -15.04 4.99
C TRP A 211 -1.81 -14.47 5.19
N HIS A 212 -1.93 -13.15 5.06
CA HIS A 212 -3.18 -12.41 5.13
C HIS A 212 -3.94 -12.43 3.81
N LEU A 213 -3.26 -12.51 2.67
CA LEU A 213 -3.89 -12.22 1.38
C LEU A 213 -3.64 -13.34 0.36
N ASP A 214 -4.73 -13.89 -0.18
CA ASP A 214 -4.74 -14.84 -1.30
C ASP A 214 -5.97 -14.61 -2.20
N LEU A 215 -5.94 -15.17 -3.41
CA LEU A 215 -7.02 -14.95 -4.40
C LEU A 215 -8.41 -15.42 -3.91
N PRO A 216 -8.57 -16.60 -3.26
CA PRO A 216 -9.86 -16.99 -2.70
C PRO A 216 -10.41 -15.98 -1.69
N ARG A 217 -9.58 -15.52 -0.73
CA ARG A 217 -10.02 -14.56 0.28
C ARG A 217 -10.32 -13.18 -0.30
N LEU A 218 -9.53 -12.70 -1.27
CA LEU A 218 -9.83 -11.47 -2.02
C LEU A 218 -11.21 -11.52 -2.70
N ARG A 219 -11.54 -12.64 -3.35
CA ARG A 219 -12.84 -12.83 -4.02
C ARG A 219 -13.99 -12.86 -3.02
N GLU A 220 -13.84 -13.55 -1.89
CA GLU A 220 -14.83 -13.58 -0.80
C GLU A 220 -15.04 -12.22 -0.13
N GLY A 221 -13.96 -11.44 0.03
CA GLY A 221 -14.03 -10.05 0.50
C GLY A 221 -14.60 -9.07 -0.54
N GLY A 222 -14.91 -9.53 -1.76
CA GLY A 222 -15.45 -8.69 -2.83
C GLY A 222 -14.43 -7.70 -3.44
N PHE A 223 -13.13 -7.91 -3.28
CA PHE A 223 -12.10 -6.97 -3.73
C PHE A 223 -12.11 -6.82 -5.27
N GLY A 224 -12.15 -5.58 -5.73
CA GLY A 224 -11.96 -5.19 -7.13
C GLY A 224 -10.49 -5.10 -7.54
N GLY A 225 -9.57 -4.92 -6.59
CA GLY A 225 -8.14 -4.92 -6.90
C GLY A 225 -7.16 -4.85 -5.74
N VAL A 226 -5.88 -5.00 -6.07
CA VAL A 226 -4.75 -4.90 -5.14
C VAL A 226 -3.50 -4.39 -5.88
N LEU A 227 -2.72 -3.52 -5.24
CA LEU A 227 -1.38 -3.15 -5.68
C LEU A 227 -0.35 -3.90 -4.84
N PHE A 228 0.43 -4.76 -5.49
CA PHE A 228 1.40 -5.62 -4.83
C PHE A 228 2.73 -4.90 -4.58
N GLY A 229 3.17 -4.89 -3.31
CA GLY A 229 4.48 -4.40 -2.87
C GLY A 229 5.61 -5.27 -3.42
N LEU A 230 6.59 -4.62 -4.05
CA LEU A 230 7.80 -5.24 -4.57
C LEU A 230 8.99 -4.83 -3.70
N VAL A 231 9.21 -5.59 -2.63
CA VAL A 231 10.23 -5.28 -1.62
C VAL A 231 11.55 -5.96 -1.95
N THR A 232 12.66 -5.23 -1.79
CA THR A 232 14.01 -5.77 -1.89
C THR A 232 14.82 -5.42 -0.64
N ALA A 233 15.81 -6.25 -0.32
CA ALA A 233 16.63 -6.06 0.87
C ALA A 233 17.33 -4.68 0.85
N PRO A 234 17.27 -3.90 1.94
CA PRO A 234 17.91 -2.59 2.02
C PRO A 234 19.44 -2.71 2.01
N ILE A 235 19.99 -3.82 2.50
CA ILE A 235 21.43 -4.08 2.64
C ILE A 235 21.87 -5.13 1.60
N GLY A 236 23.08 -4.97 1.04
CA GLY A 236 23.63 -5.77 -0.06
C GLY A 236 23.85 -4.94 -1.34
N ARG A 237 24.39 -5.57 -2.40
CA ARG A 237 24.50 -5.03 -3.76
C ARG A 237 24.39 -6.19 -4.78
N GLY A 238 23.79 -5.95 -5.94
CA GLY A 238 23.98 -6.77 -7.13
C GLY A 238 22.91 -7.82 -7.45
N ASP A 239 21.73 -7.75 -6.86
CA ASP A 239 20.59 -8.63 -7.19
C ASP A 239 19.21 -7.97 -6.98
N ARG A 240 19.14 -6.66 -6.66
CA ARG A 240 17.83 -6.03 -6.38
C ARG A 240 16.93 -5.93 -7.62
N PRO A 241 17.39 -5.48 -8.81
CA PRO A 241 16.55 -5.49 -10.00
C PRO A 241 16.06 -6.90 -10.35
N ALA A 242 16.95 -7.91 -10.24
CA ALA A 242 16.57 -9.29 -10.46
C ALA A 242 15.61 -9.85 -9.39
N ALA A 243 15.65 -9.36 -8.14
CA ALA A 243 14.66 -9.67 -7.12
C ALA A 243 13.28 -9.03 -7.38
N VAL A 244 13.24 -7.83 -7.99
CA VAL A 244 12.00 -7.21 -8.51
C VAL A 244 11.43 -8.05 -9.66
N GLU A 245 12.26 -8.39 -10.64
CA GLU A 245 11.92 -9.26 -11.78
C GLU A 245 11.32 -10.60 -11.35
N ARG A 246 11.93 -11.27 -10.37
CA ARG A 246 11.42 -12.53 -9.81
C ARG A 246 10.04 -12.36 -9.16
N GLN A 247 9.78 -11.24 -8.48
CA GLN A 247 8.47 -10.96 -7.84
C GLN A 247 7.39 -10.61 -8.87
N ILE A 248 7.69 -9.80 -9.88
CA ILE A 248 6.78 -9.54 -11.01
C ILE A 248 6.41 -10.86 -11.68
N GLY A 249 7.41 -11.70 -12.01
CA GLY A 249 7.19 -13.00 -12.64
C GLY A 249 6.40 -14.00 -11.78
N LEU A 250 6.47 -13.92 -10.45
CA LEU A 250 5.66 -14.74 -9.54
C LEU A 250 4.17 -14.37 -9.66
N VAL A 251 3.84 -13.08 -9.62
CA VAL A 251 2.46 -12.59 -9.77
C VAL A 251 1.93 -12.80 -11.18
N GLU A 252 2.73 -12.56 -12.23
CA GLU A 252 2.33 -12.83 -13.62
C GLU A 252 2.02 -14.32 -13.85
N ARG A 253 2.80 -15.25 -13.28
CA ARG A 253 2.49 -16.70 -13.33
C ARG A 253 1.21 -17.05 -12.57
N ALA A 254 1.00 -16.47 -11.39
CA ALA A 254 -0.24 -16.66 -10.64
C ALA A 254 -1.45 -16.12 -11.41
N ALA A 255 -1.33 -14.96 -12.08
CA ALA A 255 -2.37 -14.40 -12.93
C ALA A 255 -2.70 -15.33 -14.12
N ALA A 256 -1.68 -15.85 -14.82
CA ALA A 256 -1.88 -16.80 -15.92
C ALA A 256 -2.57 -18.10 -15.45
N ALA A 257 -2.17 -18.64 -14.30
CA ALA A 257 -2.76 -19.85 -13.71
C ALA A 257 -4.13 -19.62 -13.04
N SER A 258 -4.56 -18.37 -12.83
CA SER A 258 -5.83 -18.04 -12.16
C SER A 258 -7.09 -18.31 -12.98
N GLY A 259 -6.98 -18.72 -14.24
CA GLY A 259 -8.12 -18.89 -15.15
C GLY A 259 -8.86 -17.58 -15.46
N GLY A 260 -8.19 -16.43 -15.32
CA GLY A 260 -8.80 -15.11 -15.44
C GLY A 260 -9.36 -14.54 -14.12
N GLY A 261 -9.19 -15.22 -12.98
CA GLY A 261 -9.58 -14.72 -11.68
C GLY A 261 -8.76 -13.52 -11.17
N LEU A 262 -7.52 -13.38 -11.65
CA LEU A 262 -6.59 -12.27 -11.40
C LEU A 262 -6.12 -11.69 -12.75
N VAL A 263 -6.35 -10.41 -12.99
CA VAL A 263 -6.08 -9.72 -14.27
C VAL A 263 -5.25 -8.45 -14.04
N ARG A 264 -4.27 -8.17 -14.90
CA ARG A 264 -3.45 -6.97 -14.77
C ARG A 264 -4.27 -5.72 -15.09
N ALA A 265 -4.36 -4.80 -14.12
CA ALA A 265 -4.92 -3.46 -14.28
C ALA A 265 -3.92 -2.58 -15.04
N ALA A 266 -3.79 -2.84 -16.35
CA ALA A 266 -2.84 -2.19 -17.23
C ALA A 266 -3.34 -0.80 -17.65
N GLY A 267 -2.65 0.25 -17.20
CA GLY A 267 -2.92 1.63 -17.59
C GLY A 267 -4.27 2.19 -17.09
N PRO A 268 -4.77 3.26 -17.74
CA PRO A 268 -6.07 3.88 -17.46
C PRO A 268 -7.25 2.89 -17.61
N GLY A 269 -8.26 3.02 -16.75
CA GLY A 269 -9.42 2.12 -16.68
C GLY A 269 -9.12 0.66 -16.30
N GLY A 270 -7.88 0.32 -15.94
CA GLY A 270 -7.44 -1.06 -15.73
C GLY A 270 -8.18 -1.80 -14.61
N PHE A 271 -8.48 -1.13 -13.49
CA PHE A 271 -9.26 -1.73 -12.40
C PHE A 271 -10.74 -1.81 -12.74
N ALA A 272 -11.29 -0.79 -13.42
CA ALA A 272 -12.64 -0.82 -13.97
C ALA A 272 -12.86 -2.04 -14.89
N ALA A 273 -11.91 -2.29 -15.79
CA ALA A 273 -11.97 -3.37 -16.76
C ALA A 273 -11.80 -4.77 -16.14
N ALA A 274 -11.06 -4.90 -15.03
CA ALA A 274 -10.98 -6.15 -14.26
C ALA A 274 -12.29 -6.41 -13.51
N ALA A 275 -12.83 -5.41 -12.81
CA ALA A 275 -14.10 -5.51 -12.09
C ALA A 275 -15.26 -5.89 -13.03
N GLY A 276 -15.33 -5.30 -14.23
CA GLY A 276 -16.31 -5.64 -15.26
C GLY A 276 -16.22 -7.07 -15.81
N ARG A 277 -15.16 -7.82 -15.47
CA ARG A 277 -14.98 -9.25 -15.81
C ARG A 277 -15.21 -10.18 -14.61
N GLY A 278 -15.57 -9.66 -13.43
CA GLY A 278 -15.63 -10.44 -12.19
C GLY A 278 -14.25 -10.94 -11.73
N ALA A 279 -13.19 -10.20 -12.08
CA ALA A 279 -11.80 -10.52 -11.79
C ALA A 279 -11.19 -9.47 -10.84
N VAL A 280 -10.19 -9.89 -10.05
CA VAL A 280 -9.40 -8.97 -9.23
C VAL A 280 -8.37 -8.28 -10.14
N GLY A 281 -8.38 -6.95 -10.19
CA GLY A 281 -7.35 -6.17 -10.87
C GLY A 281 -6.05 -6.12 -10.08
N TYR A 282 -4.89 -6.26 -10.72
CA TYR A 282 -3.60 -6.05 -10.05
C TYR A 282 -2.66 -5.08 -10.76
N GLY A 283 -1.84 -4.41 -9.96
CA GLY A 283 -0.64 -3.71 -10.40
C GLY A 283 0.47 -3.87 -9.36
N PHE A 284 1.60 -3.20 -9.58
CA PHE A 284 2.75 -3.25 -8.67
C PHE A 284 3.11 -1.89 -8.07
N GLY A 285 3.66 -1.91 -6.86
CA GLY A 285 4.29 -0.78 -6.20
C GLY A 285 5.73 -1.11 -5.84
N LEU A 286 6.71 -0.31 -6.27
CA LEU A 286 8.12 -0.55 -5.93
C LEU A 286 8.44 0.09 -4.58
N GLU A 287 8.64 -0.71 -3.54
CA GLU A 287 8.81 -0.18 -2.18
C GLU A 287 10.28 0.19 -1.90
N GLY A 288 10.67 1.38 -2.35
CA GLY A 288 11.98 1.98 -2.12
C GLY A 288 12.86 1.98 -3.36
N ALA A 289 13.31 3.18 -3.76
CA ALA A 289 14.17 3.38 -4.92
C ALA A 289 15.56 2.70 -4.84
N HIS A 290 15.94 2.08 -3.71
CA HIS A 290 17.15 1.25 -3.63
C HIS A 290 17.08 0.04 -4.57
N ALA A 291 15.88 -0.42 -4.91
CA ALA A 291 15.66 -1.52 -5.82
C ALA A 291 16.15 -1.26 -7.26
N LEU A 292 16.27 0.01 -7.66
CA LEU A 292 16.81 0.44 -8.97
C LEU A 292 18.36 0.37 -9.03
N GLU A 293 19.04 0.27 -7.90
CA GLU A 293 20.51 0.33 -7.77
C GLU A 293 21.19 1.52 -8.51
N GLY A 294 20.44 2.62 -8.73
CA GLY A 294 20.92 3.83 -9.41
C GLY A 294 20.53 3.92 -10.90
N CYS A 295 20.00 2.86 -11.50
CA CYS A 295 19.60 2.81 -12.90
C CYS A 295 18.12 3.20 -13.07
N LEU A 296 17.84 4.38 -13.66
CA LEU A 296 16.47 4.84 -13.92
C LEU A 296 15.82 4.13 -15.12
N ASP A 297 16.61 3.62 -16.07
CA ASP A 297 16.12 2.99 -17.32
C ASP A 297 15.27 1.73 -17.06
N LEU A 298 15.40 1.11 -15.88
CA LEU A 298 14.57 0.00 -15.42
C LEU A 298 13.09 0.39 -15.27
N LEU A 299 12.79 1.66 -14.98
CA LEU A 299 11.44 2.14 -14.69
C LEU A 299 10.47 1.94 -15.86
N GLU A 300 10.91 2.23 -17.08
CA GLU A 300 10.06 2.12 -18.26
C GLU A 300 9.71 0.65 -18.57
N GLY A 301 10.68 -0.25 -18.37
CA GLY A 301 10.49 -1.71 -18.46
C GLY A 301 9.47 -2.23 -17.45
N TRP A 302 9.59 -1.81 -16.18
CA TRP A 302 8.65 -2.22 -15.13
C TRP A 302 7.27 -1.56 -15.26
N ALA A 303 7.20 -0.30 -15.70
CA ALA A 303 5.95 0.41 -16.00
C ALA A 303 5.13 -0.36 -17.05
N ARG A 304 5.77 -0.75 -18.17
CA ARG A 304 5.14 -1.60 -19.21
C ARG A 304 4.61 -2.94 -18.69
N ARG A 305 5.17 -3.48 -17.60
CA ARG A 305 4.73 -4.74 -16.97
C ARG A 305 3.73 -4.54 -15.83
N GLY A 306 3.36 -3.30 -15.52
CA GLY A 306 2.31 -2.97 -14.55
C GLY A 306 2.80 -2.31 -13.26
N LEU A 307 4.04 -1.81 -13.20
CA LEU A 307 4.46 -0.92 -12.12
C LEU A 307 3.60 0.36 -12.16
N ARG A 308 2.80 0.57 -11.11
CA ARG A 308 1.85 1.68 -11.01
C ARG A 308 2.38 2.81 -10.13
N TYR A 309 3.14 2.50 -9.07
CA TYR A 309 3.80 3.51 -8.24
C TYR A 309 5.19 3.10 -7.75
N LEU A 310 5.95 4.07 -7.23
CA LEU A 310 7.25 3.89 -6.61
C LEU A 310 7.34 4.67 -5.30
N THR A 311 7.63 3.98 -4.21
CA THR A 311 7.95 4.57 -2.90
C THR A 311 9.40 5.08 -2.92
N VAL A 312 9.61 6.36 -2.66
CA VAL A 312 10.94 6.99 -2.86
C VAL A 312 12.01 6.41 -1.93
N THR A 313 11.65 6.08 -0.68
CA THR A 313 12.53 5.45 0.32
C THR A 313 11.74 4.45 1.16
N HIS A 314 12.34 3.33 1.55
CA HIS A 314 11.79 2.42 2.58
C HIS A 314 12.60 2.57 3.88
N PHE A 315 12.98 1.50 4.60
CA PHE A 315 13.76 1.56 5.85
C PHE A 315 15.26 1.83 5.68
N SER A 316 15.67 2.44 4.55
CA SER A 316 17.06 2.83 4.31
C SER A 316 17.17 4.06 3.43
N ARG A 317 18.18 4.88 3.70
CA ARG A 317 18.67 5.89 2.76
C ARG A 317 19.16 5.22 1.48
N ASN A 318 18.76 5.78 0.36
CA ASN A 318 19.13 5.33 -0.98
C ASN A 318 19.58 6.55 -1.80
N PRO A 319 19.93 6.40 -3.10
CA PRO A 319 20.32 7.54 -3.92
C PRO A 319 19.24 8.63 -4.05
N ALA A 320 17.96 8.31 -3.90
CA ALA A 320 16.87 9.29 -4.04
C ALA A 320 16.72 10.22 -2.83
N GLY A 321 16.82 9.70 -1.61
CA GLY A 321 16.59 10.51 -0.42
C GLY A 321 16.77 9.79 0.90
N THR A 322 16.34 10.45 1.98
CA THR A 322 16.38 9.90 3.35
C THR A 322 15.01 9.39 3.81
N PRO A 323 15.00 8.28 4.56
CA PRO A 323 13.78 7.74 5.14
C PRO A 323 13.43 8.46 6.45
N ARG A 324 12.19 8.28 6.91
CA ARG A 324 11.71 8.74 8.22
C ARG A 324 12.39 8.02 9.37
N VAL A 325 12.58 6.70 9.24
CA VAL A 325 13.33 5.85 10.17
C VAL A 325 14.11 4.79 9.40
N GLY A 326 15.08 4.15 10.06
CA GLY A 326 15.89 3.09 9.49
C GLY A 326 17.31 3.52 9.12
N LEU A 327 18.01 2.70 8.33
CA LEU A 327 19.44 2.83 8.09
C LEU A 327 19.78 4.12 7.33
N GLY A 328 20.62 4.97 7.92
CA GLY A 328 21.00 6.25 7.30
C GLY A 328 19.91 7.32 7.33
N MET A 329 18.89 7.18 8.20
CA MET A 329 17.99 8.29 8.53
C MET A 329 18.79 9.51 9.01
N ARG A 330 18.32 10.71 8.67
CA ARG A 330 18.99 11.97 9.01
C ARG A 330 17.96 13.10 9.15
N PRO A 331 17.97 13.90 10.23
CA PRO A 331 17.03 15.02 10.41
C PRO A 331 17.19 16.12 9.35
N ASP A 332 18.41 16.31 8.83
CA ASP A 332 18.76 17.32 7.82
C ASP A 332 18.60 16.83 6.38
N GLY A 333 18.60 15.51 6.15
CA GLY A 333 18.53 14.93 4.81
C GLY A 333 17.13 14.97 4.21
N GLY A 334 17.05 15.04 2.88
CA GLY A 334 15.80 15.02 2.10
C GLY A 334 16.03 14.44 0.70
N LEU A 335 15.22 14.88 -0.28
CA LEU A 335 15.37 14.48 -1.68
C LEU A 335 16.70 14.99 -2.25
N THR A 336 17.43 14.14 -2.97
CA THR A 336 18.71 14.46 -3.61
C THR A 336 18.52 14.94 -5.06
N ALA A 337 19.61 15.32 -5.74
CA ALA A 337 19.60 15.57 -7.18
C ALA A 337 19.19 14.32 -8.00
N TRP A 338 19.68 13.13 -7.64
CA TRP A 338 19.25 11.87 -8.27
C TRP A 338 17.78 11.55 -7.94
N GLY A 339 17.31 11.89 -6.74
CA GLY A 339 15.89 11.81 -6.37
C GLY A 339 15.00 12.76 -7.18
N ALA A 340 15.49 13.94 -7.55
CA ALA A 340 14.79 14.83 -8.48
C ALA A 340 14.73 14.24 -9.89
N ALA A 341 15.81 13.62 -10.39
CA ALA A 341 15.79 12.90 -11.67
C ALA A 341 14.85 11.68 -11.65
N LEU A 342 14.77 10.96 -10.52
CA LEU A 342 13.79 9.90 -10.30
C LEU A 342 12.35 10.40 -10.39
N VAL A 343 12.04 11.57 -9.80
CA VAL A 343 10.71 12.19 -9.91
C VAL A 343 10.34 12.44 -11.37
N GLU A 344 11.23 13.05 -12.15
CA GLU A 344 11.01 13.31 -13.58
C GLU A 344 10.87 12.00 -14.40
N ALA A 345 11.64 10.96 -14.08
CA ALA A 345 11.53 9.66 -14.74
C ALA A 345 10.22 8.93 -14.42
N CYS A 346 9.74 9.01 -13.18
CA CYS A 346 8.43 8.50 -12.77
C CYS A 346 7.29 9.23 -13.49
N GLU A 347 7.34 10.56 -13.56
CA GLU A 347 6.39 11.39 -14.32
C GLU A 347 6.37 11.00 -15.81
N ALA A 348 7.53 10.84 -16.44
CA ALA A 348 7.66 10.45 -17.85
C ALA A 348 7.10 9.05 -18.14
N CYS A 349 7.31 8.08 -17.25
CA CYS A 349 6.81 6.71 -17.41
C CYS A 349 5.36 6.50 -16.89
N GLY A 350 4.72 7.55 -16.34
CA GLY A 350 3.39 7.46 -15.73
C GLY A 350 3.34 6.65 -14.43
N VAL A 351 4.48 6.43 -13.78
CA VAL A 351 4.60 5.78 -12.47
C VAL A 351 4.30 6.81 -11.39
N VAL A 352 3.27 6.57 -10.58
CA VAL A 352 2.86 7.45 -9.48
C VAL A 352 3.94 7.48 -8.39
N LEU A 353 4.20 8.65 -7.83
CA LEU A 353 5.17 8.79 -6.73
C LEU A 353 4.49 8.52 -5.39
N ASP A 354 5.12 7.69 -4.56
CA ASP A 354 4.69 7.38 -3.21
C ASP A 354 5.72 7.91 -2.18
N VAL A 355 5.21 8.57 -1.15
CA VAL A 355 6.00 9.17 -0.06
C VAL A 355 5.71 8.52 1.30
N ALA A 356 5.14 7.31 1.31
CA ALA A 356 5.24 6.39 2.45
C ALA A 356 6.71 6.20 2.88
N HIS A 357 6.94 5.99 4.18
CA HIS A 357 8.25 5.91 4.85
C HIS A 357 9.24 7.09 4.64
N ALA A 358 8.95 8.09 3.80
CA ALA A 358 9.86 9.18 3.49
C ALA A 358 10.05 10.16 4.67
N SER A 359 11.26 10.72 4.80
CA SER A 359 11.49 11.84 5.71
C SER A 359 10.66 13.06 5.30
N ILE A 360 10.40 13.99 6.22
CA ILE A 360 9.67 15.24 5.93
C ILE A 360 10.29 15.97 4.73
N ARG A 361 11.61 16.14 4.70
CA ARG A 361 12.31 16.84 3.61
C ARG A 361 12.34 16.04 2.31
N THR A 362 12.32 14.71 2.36
CA THR A 362 12.17 13.87 1.15
C THR A 362 10.77 14.03 0.58
N ARG A 363 9.73 13.85 1.42
CA ARG A 363 8.31 14.04 1.06
C ARG A 363 8.06 15.43 0.45
N ASP A 364 8.48 16.49 1.14
CA ASP A 364 8.24 17.87 0.70
C ASP A 364 9.03 18.20 -0.58
N GLY A 365 10.23 17.63 -0.74
CA GLY A 365 11.02 17.75 -1.96
C GLY A 365 10.40 17.06 -3.18
N VAL A 366 9.64 15.97 -2.98
CA VAL A 366 8.84 15.28 -4.01
C VAL A 366 7.59 16.08 -4.34
N LEU A 367 6.80 16.48 -3.32
CA LEU A 367 5.57 17.25 -3.48
C LEU A 367 5.80 18.61 -4.19
N ALA A 368 6.99 19.21 -4.02
CA ALA A 368 7.37 20.44 -4.70
C ALA A 368 7.82 20.25 -6.17
N ARG A 369 7.90 19.01 -6.67
CA ARG A 369 8.37 18.68 -8.04
C ARG A 369 7.36 17.87 -8.85
N ALA A 370 6.61 17.00 -8.20
CA ALA A 370 5.59 16.17 -8.83
C ALA A 370 4.52 17.04 -9.50
N ARG A 371 4.09 16.63 -10.69
CA ARG A 371 3.06 17.26 -11.53
C ARG A 371 1.77 16.44 -11.52
N ARG A 372 1.90 15.14 -11.24
CA ARG A 372 0.79 14.21 -11.00
C ARG A 372 0.53 14.04 -9.50
N PRO A 373 -0.65 13.49 -9.12
CA PRO A 373 -0.93 13.10 -7.74
C PRO A 373 0.19 12.25 -7.12
N VAL A 374 0.68 12.69 -5.96
CA VAL A 374 1.57 11.92 -5.09
C VAL A 374 0.73 11.18 -4.06
N ILE A 375 1.03 9.92 -3.78
CA ILE A 375 0.30 9.12 -2.80
C ILE A 375 1.10 8.90 -1.52
N VAL A 376 0.40 8.47 -0.48
CA VAL A 376 0.99 7.68 0.61
C VAL A 376 0.29 6.33 0.58
N SER A 377 0.97 5.31 0.06
CA SER A 377 0.37 3.98 -0.20
C SER A 377 -0.17 3.33 1.07
N HIS A 378 0.52 3.51 2.20
CA HIS A 378 0.12 3.03 3.52
C HIS A 378 0.72 3.96 4.60
N ALA A 379 -0.10 4.47 5.54
CA ALA A 379 0.32 5.19 6.76
C ALA A 379 -0.85 5.29 7.78
N GLY A 380 -0.56 5.73 9.01
CA GLY A 380 -1.59 6.19 9.94
C GLY A 380 -1.65 7.72 10.05
N VAL A 381 -2.40 8.22 11.03
CA VAL A 381 -2.65 9.64 11.31
C VAL A 381 -2.20 10.01 12.73
N ALA A 382 -1.33 11.01 12.83
CA ALA A 382 -0.68 11.39 14.09
C ALA A 382 -1.65 12.00 15.12
N ALA A 383 -2.71 12.67 14.64
CA ALA A 383 -3.77 13.23 15.48
C ALA A 383 -4.67 12.17 16.12
N VAL A 384 -4.74 10.95 15.54
CA VAL A 384 -5.47 9.82 16.12
C VAL A 384 -4.54 8.97 16.99
N HIS A 385 -3.32 8.69 16.50
CA HIS A 385 -2.27 8.06 17.30
C HIS A 385 -0.89 8.63 16.96
N PRO A 386 -0.17 9.25 17.91
CA PRO A 386 1.12 9.87 17.65
C PRO A 386 2.23 8.81 17.51
N MET A 387 2.57 8.44 16.28
CA MET A 387 3.64 7.51 15.96
C MET A 387 4.46 7.97 14.74
N TRP A 388 5.74 7.61 14.69
CA TRP A 388 6.66 7.99 13.61
C TRP A 388 6.19 7.62 12.20
N ARG A 389 5.38 6.55 12.06
CA ARG A 389 4.84 6.04 10.79
C ARG A 389 3.67 6.87 10.27
N ASN A 390 3.14 7.77 11.10
CA ASN A 390 1.87 8.45 10.89
C ASN A 390 2.05 9.89 10.38
N LEU A 391 1.10 10.34 9.57
CA LEU A 391 1.09 11.67 8.98
C LEU A 391 0.52 12.70 9.95
N ASP A 392 1.20 13.83 10.05
CA ASP A 392 0.64 15.04 10.65
C ASP A 392 -0.35 15.73 9.69
N ASP A 393 -1.14 16.63 10.26
CA ASP A 393 -2.15 17.42 9.56
C ASP A 393 -1.60 18.29 8.41
N ALA A 394 -0.35 18.73 8.51
CA ALA A 394 0.29 19.52 7.45
C ALA A 394 0.66 18.63 6.26
N ALA A 395 1.14 17.41 6.52
CA ALA A 395 1.39 16.36 5.52
C ALA A 395 0.09 15.95 4.81
N ILE A 396 -0.97 15.69 5.58
CA ILE A 396 -2.30 15.34 5.08
C ILE A 396 -2.82 16.42 4.11
N ARG A 397 -2.76 17.69 4.51
CA ARG A 397 -3.16 18.81 3.65
C ARG A 397 -2.22 19.02 2.46
N ALA A 398 -0.94 18.67 2.56
CA ALA A 398 0.01 18.77 1.45
C ALA A 398 -0.26 17.72 0.36
N VAL A 399 -0.52 16.47 0.73
CA VAL A 399 -0.93 15.40 -0.20
C VAL A 399 -2.28 15.73 -0.84
N ALA A 400 -3.26 16.22 -0.05
CA ALA A 400 -4.57 16.62 -0.56
C ALA A 400 -4.49 17.76 -1.60
N ARG A 401 -3.66 18.79 -1.38
CA ARG A 401 -3.46 19.88 -2.36
C ARG A 401 -2.88 19.41 -3.69
N GLY A 402 -2.08 18.34 -3.69
CA GLY A 402 -1.57 17.70 -4.91
C GLY A 402 -2.58 16.76 -5.60
N GLY A 403 -3.82 16.68 -5.12
CA GLY A 403 -4.80 15.69 -5.59
C GLY A 403 -4.44 14.25 -5.23
N GLY A 404 -3.56 14.04 -4.25
CA GLY A 404 -3.08 12.73 -3.82
C GLY A 404 -4.12 11.85 -3.13
N VAL A 405 -3.69 10.66 -2.69
CA VAL A 405 -4.46 9.77 -1.81
C VAL A 405 -3.59 9.25 -0.67
N VAL A 406 -4.19 8.88 0.45
CA VAL A 406 -3.54 8.28 1.62
C VAL A 406 -4.25 6.97 1.96
N GLY A 407 -3.56 5.85 1.73
CA GLY A 407 -3.98 4.53 2.21
C GLY A 407 -3.76 4.41 3.71
N VAL A 408 -4.77 3.97 4.46
CA VAL A 408 -4.61 3.69 5.89
C VAL A 408 -4.02 2.30 6.10
N ILE A 409 -2.85 2.26 6.74
CA ILE A 409 -2.13 1.05 7.13
C ILE A 409 -2.95 0.24 8.13
N PHE A 410 -2.98 -1.09 8.02
CA PHE A 410 -3.62 -1.97 9.01
C PHE A 410 -2.63 -2.48 10.05
N GLY A 411 -1.46 -1.85 10.22
CA GLY A 411 -0.52 -2.19 11.29
C GLY A 411 -1.01 -1.64 12.63
N ALA A 412 -1.69 -2.45 13.44
CA ALA A 412 -2.24 -2.10 14.74
C ALA A 412 -1.20 -1.45 15.69
N GLN A 413 0.07 -1.84 15.58
CA GLN A 413 1.18 -1.24 16.31
C GLN A 413 1.39 0.26 15.99
N PHE A 414 0.92 0.74 14.83
CA PHE A 414 0.98 2.13 14.38
C PHE A 414 -0.34 2.90 14.58
N LEU A 415 -1.45 2.22 14.85
CA LEU A 415 -2.78 2.85 14.91
C LEU A 415 -3.27 3.18 16.31
N GLY A 416 -2.65 2.61 17.36
CA GLY A 416 -3.09 2.78 18.74
C GLY A 416 -4.31 1.93 19.14
N GLY A 417 -4.67 0.92 18.33
CA GLY A 417 -5.83 0.06 18.56
C GLY A 417 -5.75 -1.23 17.75
N ARG A 418 -6.63 -2.19 18.05
CA ARG A 418 -6.59 -3.56 17.48
C ARG A 418 -7.89 -4.01 16.82
N THR A 419 -8.76 -3.08 16.42
CA THR A 419 -10.09 -3.31 15.85
C THR A 419 -10.31 -2.51 14.57
N ALA A 420 -11.31 -2.89 13.75
CA ALA A 420 -11.66 -2.18 12.53
C ALA A 420 -12.05 -0.70 12.77
N ASP A 421 -12.60 -0.39 13.95
CA ASP A 421 -12.92 0.98 14.37
C ASP A 421 -11.68 1.90 14.43
N VAL A 422 -10.49 1.40 14.81
CA VAL A 422 -9.30 2.26 14.81
C VAL A 422 -8.87 2.63 13.38
N VAL A 423 -9.01 1.70 12.42
CA VAL A 423 -8.77 2.00 11.00
C VAL A 423 -9.81 3.01 10.49
N ALA A 424 -11.08 2.85 10.88
CA ALA A 424 -12.15 3.80 10.57
C ALA A 424 -11.92 5.20 11.19
N ALA A 425 -11.29 5.30 12.36
CA ALA A 425 -10.90 6.56 12.99
C ALA A 425 -9.82 7.31 12.20
N HIS A 426 -8.80 6.59 11.71
CA HIS A 426 -7.76 7.17 10.84
C HIS A 426 -8.35 7.62 9.49
N LEU A 427 -9.23 6.81 8.89
CA LEU A 427 -9.93 7.15 7.64
C LEU A 427 -10.85 8.38 7.78
N GLU A 428 -11.58 8.49 8.90
CA GLU A 428 -12.42 9.65 9.18
C GLU A 428 -11.58 10.92 9.33
N HIS A 429 -10.45 10.87 10.05
CA HIS A 429 -9.60 12.04 10.22
C HIS A 429 -9.02 12.51 8.87
N LEU A 430 -8.58 11.59 8.02
CA LEU A 430 -8.15 11.91 6.65
C LEU A 430 -9.25 12.61 5.84
N TRP A 431 -10.49 12.10 5.90
CA TRP A 431 -11.64 12.74 5.26
C TRP A 431 -11.89 14.15 5.81
N ARG A 432 -11.92 14.31 7.15
CA ARG A 432 -12.20 15.61 7.80
C ARG A 432 -11.10 16.65 7.56
N ALA A 433 -9.83 16.24 7.53
CA ALA A 433 -8.68 17.14 7.42
C ALA A 433 -8.21 17.39 5.98
N GLY A 434 -8.51 16.48 5.05
CA GLY A 434 -8.04 16.50 3.65
C GLY A 434 -9.11 16.38 2.57
N GLY A 435 -10.38 16.16 2.93
CA GLY A 435 -11.50 16.06 2.00
C GLY A 435 -11.81 14.65 1.52
N GLU A 436 -12.94 14.51 0.79
CA GLU A 436 -13.47 13.21 0.34
C GLU A 436 -12.58 12.47 -0.67
N GLU A 437 -11.61 13.16 -1.28
CA GLU A 437 -10.72 12.64 -2.32
C GLU A 437 -9.42 12.03 -1.80
N LEU A 438 -9.14 12.20 -0.51
CA LEU A 438 -7.88 11.76 0.10
C LEU A 438 -7.87 10.31 0.61
N PRO A 439 -8.83 9.84 1.44
CA PRO A 439 -8.66 8.56 2.14
C PRO A 439 -8.84 7.36 1.21
N ALA A 440 -8.03 6.33 1.40
CA ALA A 440 -8.06 5.07 0.65
C ALA A 440 -7.69 3.88 1.56
N LEU A 441 -7.81 2.66 1.04
CA LEU A 441 -7.30 1.44 1.70
C LEU A 441 -5.83 1.21 1.31
N GLY A 442 -5.00 0.81 2.26
CA GLY A 442 -3.59 0.48 2.02
C GLY A 442 -3.08 -0.39 3.15
N SER A 443 -3.58 -1.62 3.23
CA SER A 443 -3.53 -2.45 4.43
C SER A 443 -2.13 -2.75 4.93
N ASP A 444 -1.12 -2.80 4.04
CA ASP A 444 0.18 -3.39 4.35
C ASP A 444 0.04 -4.87 4.77
N TRP A 445 -1.02 -5.54 4.29
CA TRP A 445 -1.17 -6.98 4.47
C TRP A 445 0.06 -7.69 3.93
N ASP A 446 0.59 -8.61 4.75
CA ASP A 446 1.82 -9.38 4.50
C ASP A 446 3.15 -8.65 4.72
N GLY A 447 3.13 -7.33 4.99
CA GLY A 447 4.32 -6.50 5.26
C GLY A 447 4.92 -6.61 6.68
N LEU A 448 4.86 -7.80 7.29
CA LEU A 448 5.38 -8.06 8.65
C LEU A 448 4.78 -7.16 9.76
N ILE A 449 3.52 -6.76 9.60
CA ILE A 449 2.73 -5.98 10.58
C ILE A 449 1.85 -6.85 11.48
N PHE A 450 1.40 -6.30 12.62
CA PHE A 450 0.33 -6.90 13.41
C PHE A 450 -1.03 -6.31 12.99
N VAL A 451 -1.85 -7.07 12.28
CA VAL A 451 -3.20 -6.65 11.85
C VAL A 451 -4.24 -6.57 12.99
N PRO A 452 -5.28 -5.71 12.91
CA PRO A 452 -6.46 -5.77 13.77
C PRO A 452 -7.07 -7.16 13.83
N ARG A 453 -7.59 -7.54 15.01
CA ARG A 453 -8.11 -8.90 15.28
C ARG A 453 -9.33 -9.29 14.43
N ASP A 454 -9.97 -8.28 13.84
CA ASP A 454 -11.18 -8.30 13.04
C ASP A 454 -10.94 -7.77 11.60
N LEU A 455 -9.69 -7.53 11.19
CA LEU A 455 -9.26 -7.24 9.81
C LEU A 455 -8.03 -8.09 9.41
N ARG A 456 -8.05 -9.37 9.78
CA ARG A 456 -6.90 -10.28 9.60
C ARG A 456 -6.64 -10.65 8.15
N ASP A 457 -7.66 -10.59 7.30
CA ASP A 457 -7.59 -10.91 5.88
C ASP A 457 -8.78 -10.27 5.13
N PRO A 458 -8.78 -10.28 3.78
CA PRO A 458 -9.84 -9.70 2.97
C PRO A 458 -11.27 -10.16 3.30
N THR A 459 -11.46 -11.37 3.85
CA THR A 459 -12.82 -11.87 4.20
C THR A 459 -13.46 -11.09 5.35
N GLN A 460 -12.70 -10.25 6.05
CA GLN A 460 -13.18 -9.48 7.19
C GLN A 460 -13.46 -8.00 6.86
N ILE A 461 -13.28 -7.56 5.61
CA ILE A 461 -13.35 -6.14 5.22
C ILE A 461 -14.70 -5.46 5.54
N GLY A 462 -15.81 -6.20 5.54
CA GLY A 462 -17.11 -5.67 5.94
C GLY A 462 -17.19 -5.19 7.39
N ASN A 463 -16.27 -5.61 8.27
CA ASN A 463 -16.14 -5.05 9.62
C ASN A 463 -15.65 -3.60 9.58
N LEU A 464 -14.80 -3.23 8.61
CA LEU A 464 -14.39 -1.85 8.39
C LEU A 464 -15.56 -1.03 7.82
N VAL A 465 -16.29 -1.57 6.85
CA VAL A 465 -17.47 -0.89 6.28
C VAL A 465 -18.54 -0.63 7.36
N ARG A 466 -18.79 -1.61 8.25
CA ARG A 466 -19.64 -1.43 9.44
C ARG A 466 -19.14 -0.30 10.32
N ALA A 467 -17.86 -0.30 10.70
CA ALA A 467 -17.28 0.76 11.54
C ALA A 467 -17.39 2.16 10.89
N LEU A 468 -17.20 2.27 9.56
CA LEU A 468 -17.37 3.54 8.84
C LEU A 468 -18.84 4.02 8.87
N LEU A 469 -19.81 3.11 8.74
CA LEU A 469 -21.24 3.41 8.83
C LEU A 469 -21.67 3.81 10.26
N ASP A 470 -21.20 3.08 11.28
CA ASP A 470 -21.51 3.36 12.69
C ASP A 470 -20.97 4.74 13.11
N ARG A 471 -19.84 5.15 12.51
CA ARG A 471 -19.23 6.49 12.63
C ARG A 471 -19.92 7.56 11.78
N ARG A 472 -21.05 7.21 11.13
CA ARG A 472 -21.91 8.08 10.30
C ARG A 472 -21.18 8.71 9.11
N ILE A 473 -20.14 8.06 8.58
CA ILE A 473 -19.47 8.51 7.37
C ILE A 473 -20.42 8.30 6.18
N PRO A 474 -20.66 9.33 5.33
CA PRO A 474 -21.64 9.21 4.24
C PRO A 474 -21.26 8.12 3.25
N ARG A 475 -22.24 7.35 2.75
CA ARG A 475 -22.04 6.26 1.78
C ARG A 475 -21.16 6.63 0.58
N ARG A 476 -21.33 7.86 0.03
CA ARG A 476 -20.48 8.39 -1.07
C ARG A 476 -18.98 8.43 -0.70
N VAL A 477 -18.66 8.73 0.55
CA VAL A 477 -17.29 8.83 1.08
C VAL A 477 -16.75 7.43 1.33
N ILE A 478 -17.59 6.51 1.83
CA ILE A 478 -17.23 5.09 1.94
C ILE A 478 -16.89 4.52 0.56
N GLY A 479 -17.70 4.77 -0.47
CA GLY A 479 -17.39 4.34 -1.84
C GLY A 479 -16.09 4.94 -2.42
N ARG A 480 -15.78 6.19 -2.06
CA ARG A 480 -14.49 6.83 -2.39
C ARG A 480 -13.31 6.17 -1.65
N ILE A 481 -13.47 5.87 -0.36
CA ILE A 481 -12.48 5.14 0.46
C ILE A 481 -12.21 3.74 -0.10
N LEU A 482 -13.27 2.97 -0.41
CA LEU A 482 -13.16 1.58 -0.82
C LEU A 482 -12.47 1.44 -2.17
N CYS A 483 -12.82 2.24 -3.17
CA CYS A 483 -12.15 2.18 -4.48
C CYS A 483 -12.13 3.48 -5.28
N GLY A 484 -13.07 4.41 -5.08
CA GLY A 484 -13.18 5.61 -5.93
C GLY A 484 -11.91 6.46 -5.96
N ASN A 485 -11.23 6.64 -4.83
CA ASN A 485 -10.00 7.43 -4.74
C ASN A 485 -8.79 6.70 -5.33
N ALA A 486 -8.69 5.38 -5.15
CA ALA A 486 -7.66 4.57 -5.83
C ALA A 486 -7.84 4.63 -7.36
N ARG A 487 -9.08 4.47 -7.85
CA ARG A 487 -9.40 4.57 -9.28
C ARG A 487 -9.12 5.97 -9.83
N ARG A 488 -9.42 7.05 -9.09
CA ARG A 488 -9.09 8.42 -9.49
C ARG A 488 -7.59 8.66 -9.77
N VAL A 489 -6.70 7.83 -9.19
CA VAL A 489 -5.24 7.94 -9.37
C VAL A 489 -4.68 6.90 -10.38
N PHE A 490 -5.34 5.75 -10.53
CA PHE A 490 -4.82 4.61 -11.30
C PHE A 490 -5.68 4.13 -12.48
N ASP A 491 -6.95 4.52 -12.57
CA ASP A 491 -7.77 4.42 -13.79
C ASP A 491 -7.67 5.72 -14.62
#